data_AF-A0A5S3W266-F1
#
_entry.id   AF-A0A5S3W266-F1
#
_cell.length_a   1.000
_cell.length_b   1.000
_cell.length_c   1.000
_cell.angle_alpha   90.00
_cell.angle_beta   90.00
_cell.angle_gamma   90.00
#
_symmetry.space_group_name_H-M   'P 1'
#
loop_
_entity.id
_entity.type
_entity.pdbx_description
1 polymer ?
#
loop_
_entity_poly.entity_id
_entity_poly.type
_entity_poly.pdbx_seq_one_letter_code
_entity_poly.pdbx_strand_id
1 'polypeptide(L)'
;LLSKRANLQKEIDEYHRENPVWDSHKYRTFLQDIGYLVTPPKKFSIDTENVDPEIALMAGPQLVVPVNNARFALNAANARWGSLYDALYGTDVLSQDEGAEKTPEYNPVRGFKVMAFARQFLDSALPLSNCSHIESTNYAVLNGQL
;
A
#
# COMPACT_ATOMS: atom_id res chain seq x y z
N LEU A 1 17.46 15.56 -21.96
CA LEU A 1 17.45 14.89 -20.64
C LEU A 1 18.27 13.59 -20.61
N LEU A 2 18.06 12.65 -21.53
CA LEU A 2 18.82 11.38 -21.54
C LEU A 2 20.34 11.56 -21.68
N SER A 3 20.80 12.42 -22.58
CA SER A 3 22.25 12.72 -22.71
C SER A 3 22.86 13.30 -21.44
N LYS A 4 22.12 14.15 -20.70
CA LYS A 4 22.60 14.68 -19.41
C LYS A 4 22.72 13.57 -18.36
N ARG A 5 21.79 12.61 -18.33
CA ARG A 5 21.89 11.43 -17.45
C ARG A 5 23.11 10.57 -17.78
N ALA A 6 23.33 10.30 -19.07
CA ALA A 6 24.49 9.54 -19.53
C ALA A 6 25.82 10.24 -19.19
N ASN A 7 25.89 11.56 -19.37
CA ASN A 7 27.07 12.36 -19.02
C ASN A 7 27.35 12.36 -17.52
N LEU A 8 26.33 12.59 -16.69
CA LEU A 8 26.46 12.55 -15.22
C LEU A 8 26.95 11.17 -14.75
N GLN A 9 26.41 10.09 -15.29
CA GLN A 9 26.86 8.75 -14.95
C GLN A 9 28.31 8.50 -15.39
N LYS A 10 28.69 8.96 -16.59
CA LYS A 10 30.08 8.84 -17.08
C LYS A 10 31.06 9.55 -16.15
N GLU A 11 30.74 10.77 -15.71
CA GLU A 11 31.57 11.53 -14.77
C GLU A 11 31.69 10.81 -13.42
N ILE A 12 30.60 10.23 -12.90
CA ILE A 12 30.61 9.42 -11.66
C ILE A 12 31.48 8.17 -11.83
N ASP A 13 31.37 7.47 -12.97
CA ASP A 13 32.20 6.30 -13.25
C ASP A 13 33.69 6.66 -13.31
N GLU A 14 34.03 7.77 -13.96
CA GLU A 14 35.41 8.30 -14.04
C GLU A 14 35.94 8.67 -12.66
N TYR A 15 35.16 9.39 -11.85
CA TYR A 15 35.52 9.75 -10.48
C TYR A 15 35.89 8.50 -9.65
N HIS A 16 35.10 7.44 -9.71
CA HIS A 16 35.37 6.21 -8.94
C HIS A 16 36.59 5.42 -9.43
N ARG A 17 36.91 5.46 -10.73
CA ARG A 17 38.15 4.86 -11.26
C ARG A 17 39.39 5.61 -10.76
N GLU A 18 39.31 6.93 -10.67
CA GLU A 18 40.41 7.80 -10.22
C GLU A 18 40.54 7.85 -8.69
N ASN A 19 39.45 7.60 -7.95
CA ASN A 19 39.37 7.66 -6.49
C ASN A 19 38.93 6.31 -5.90
N PRO A 20 39.82 5.29 -5.90
CA PRO A 20 39.48 3.94 -5.41
C PRO A 20 39.26 3.88 -3.90
N VAL A 21 39.81 4.83 -3.13
CA VAL A 21 39.55 4.97 -1.70
C VAL A 21 38.38 5.91 -1.51
N TRP A 22 37.33 5.42 -0.87
CA TRP A 22 36.12 6.18 -0.64
C TRP A 22 36.33 7.31 0.39
N ASP A 23 35.79 8.49 0.06
CA ASP A 23 35.72 9.66 0.94
C ASP A 23 34.39 10.37 0.70
N SER A 24 33.54 10.40 1.73
CA SER A 24 32.19 10.96 1.64
C SER A 24 32.16 12.47 1.44
N HIS A 25 33.15 13.20 1.97
CA HIS A 25 33.25 14.64 1.82
C HIS A 25 33.65 14.99 0.38
N LYS A 26 34.72 14.34 -0.14
CA LYS A 26 35.17 14.55 -1.51
C LYS A 26 34.11 14.18 -2.53
N TYR A 27 33.43 13.05 -2.33
CA TYR A 27 32.38 12.61 -3.25
C TYR A 27 31.19 13.57 -3.25
N ARG A 28 30.80 14.09 -2.08
CA ARG A 28 29.72 15.11 -2.01
C ARG A 28 30.11 16.38 -2.77
N THR A 29 31.33 16.89 -2.59
CA THR A 29 31.83 18.06 -3.34
C THR A 29 31.79 17.80 -4.85
N PHE A 30 32.33 16.66 -5.30
CA PHE A 30 32.29 16.26 -6.71
C PHE A 30 30.87 16.23 -7.28
N LEU A 31 29.91 15.63 -6.58
CA LEU A 31 28.52 15.59 -7.03
C LEU A 31 27.89 16.99 -7.13
N GLN A 32 28.31 17.94 -6.31
CA GLN A 32 27.89 19.35 -6.42
C GLN A 32 28.54 20.02 -7.63
N ASP A 33 29.83 19.78 -7.87
CA ASP A 33 30.62 20.36 -8.96
C ASP A 33 30.08 19.97 -10.34
N ILE A 34 29.69 18.70 -10.53
CA ILE A 34 29.08 18.22 -11.80
C ILE A 34 27.60 18.63 -11.95
N GLY A 35 27.04 19.30 -10.93
CA GLY A 35 25.64 19.74 -10.88
C GLY A 35 24.64 18.61 -10.66
N TYR A 36 25.05 17.47 -10.11
CA TYR A 36 24.16 16.38 -9.73
C TYR A 36 23.39 16.70 -8.44
N LEU A 37 24.12 17.16 -7.41
CA LEU A 37 23.54 17.68 -6.18
C LEU A 37 23.39 19.20 -6.28
N VAL A 38 22.15 19.65 -6.43
CA VAL A 38 21.83 21.07 -6.50
C VAL A 38 21.52 21.65 -5.11
N THR A 39 21.67 22.97 -4.97
CA THR A 39 21.25 23.67 -3.76
C THR A 39 19.75 23.45 -3.52
N PRO A 40 19.34 23.02 -2.32
CA PRO A 40 17.93 22.90 -2.00
C PRO A 40 17.19 24.23 -2.22
N PRO A 41 15.99 24.21 -2.80
CA PRO A 41 15.20 25.42 -2.95
C PRO A 41 14.81 25.98 -1.57
N LYS A 42 14.40 27.26 -1.55
CA LYS A 42 13.80 27.86 -0.34
C LYS A 42 12.54 27.07 0.05
N LYS A 43 12.18 27.11 1.34
CA LYS A 43 10.92 26.53 1.82
C LYS A 43 9.74 27.17 1.08
N PHE A 44 8.83 26.33 0.61
CA PHE A 44 7.56 26.71 0.00
C PHE A 44 6.51 25.65 0.34
N SER A 45 5.24 25.99 0.11
CA SER A 45 4.13 25.03 0.15
C SER A 45 3.63 24.84 -1.27
N ILE A 46 3.23 23.61 -1.61
CA ILE A 46 2.56 23.33 -2.89
C ILE A 46 1.18 24.01 -2.90
N ASP A 47 0.73 24.41 -4.08
CA ASP A 47 -0.51 25.15 -4.34
C ASP A 47 -1.47 24.40 -5.29
N THR A 48 -1.34 23.07 -5.36
CA THR A 48 -2.16 22.23 -6.24
C THR A 48 -3.63 22.24 -5.81
N GLU A 49 -4.51 22.64 -6.72
CA GLU A 49 -5.96 22.69 -6.51
C GLU A 49 -6.71 21.67 -7.38
N ASN A 50 -8.00 21.45 -7.10
CA ASN A 50 -8.91 20.58 -7.88
C ASN A 50 -8.45 19.11 -7.98
N VAL A 51 -7.91 18.58 -6.88
CA VAL A 51 -7.47 17.18 -6.79
C VAL A 51 -8.58 16.34 -6.16
N ASP A 52 -8.85 15.16 -6.72
CA ASP A 52 -9.83 14.22 -6.19
C ASP A 52 -9.53 13.81 -4.72
N PRO A 53 -10.55 13.62 -3.87
CA PRO A 53 -10.38 13.25 -2.46
C PRO A 53 -9.54 11.98 -2.26
N GLU A 54 -9.65 11.01 -3.16
CA GLU A 54 -8.87 9.77 -3.15
C GLU A 54 -7.36 9.98 -3.15
N ILE A 55 -6.89 11.11 -3.69
CA ILE A 55 -5.48 11.47 -3.75
C ILE A 55 -5.13 12.49 -2.65
N ALA A 56 -6.02 13.46 -2.41
CA ALA A 56 -5.71 14.61 -1.54
C ALA A 56 -6.01 14.38 -0.06
N LEU A 57 -7.04 13.59 0.27
CA LEU A 57 -7.64 13.55 1.61
C LEU A 57 -7.70 12.14 2.21
N MET A 58 -7.46 11.10 1.42
CA MET A 58 -7.59 9.70 1.85
C MET A 58 -6.23 9.00 1.92
N ALA A 59 -6.02 8.21 2.97
CA ALA A 59 -4.91 7.27 3.06
C ALA A 59 -5.40 5.85 2.78
N GLY A 60 -4.78 5.16 1.82
CA GLY A 60 -5.18 3.80 1.48
C GLY A 60 -4.25 3.13 0.45
N PRO A 61 -4.52 1.86 0.11
CA PRO A 61 -3.74 1.13 -0.87
C PRO A 61 -3.86 1.74 -2.28
N GLN A 62 -2.77 1.66 -3.07
CA GLN A 62 -2.75 2.00 -4.49
C GLN A 62 -2.33 0.78 -5.30
N LEU A 63 -3.20 0.34 -6.21
CA LEU A 63 -2.97 -0.82 -7.08
C LEU A 63 -2.35 -0.40 -8.41
N VAL A 64 -1.35 -1.15 -8.88
CA VAL A 64 -0.72 -0.97 -10.19
C VAL A 64 -0.93 -2.23 -11.02
N VAL A 65 -1.49 -2.08 -12.22
CA VAL A 65 -1.75 -3.20 -13.14
C VAL A 65 -1.33 -2.87 -14.57
N PRO A 66 -0.98 -3.88 -15.38
CA PRO A 66 -0.65 -3.67 -16.79
C PRO A 66 -1.93 -3.37 -17.59
N VAL A 67 -1.99 -2.17 -18.18
CA VAL A 67 -3.16 -1.71 -18.95
C VAL A 67 -3.43 -2.54 -20.22
N ASN A 68 -2.41 -3.23 -20.75
CA ASN A 68 -2.54 -4.08 -21.93
C ASN A 68 -3.26 -5.42 -21.64
N ASN A 69 -3.57 -5.73 -20.37
CA ASN A 69 -4.41 -6.86 -20.00
C ASN A 69 -5.77 -6.34 -19.55
N ALA A 70 -6.77 -6.43 -20.43
CA ALA A 70 -8.12 -5.91 -20.18
C ALA A 70 -8.78 -6.53 -18.94
N ARG A 71 -8.55 -7.83 -18.67
CA ARG A 71 -9.08 -8.51 -17.49
C ARG A 71 -8.49 -7.93 -16.20
N PHE A 72 -7.17 -7.70 -16.18
CA PHE A 72 -6.52 -7.13 -15.00
C PHE A 72 -6.90 -5.65 -14.80
N ALA A 73 -7.03 -4.88 -15.87
CA ALA A 73 -7.51 -3.50 -15.81
C ALA A 73 -8.93 -3.41 -15.23
N LEU A 74 -9.86 -4.26 -15.70
CA LEU A 74 -11.23 -4.30 -15.19
C LEU A 74 -11.28 -4.73 -13.72
N ASN A 75 -10.53 -5.77 -13.35
CA ASN A 75 -10.43 -6.21 -11.97
C ASN A 75 -9.87 -5.12 -11.07
N ALA A 76 -8.86 -4.37 -11.52
CA ALA A 76 -8.26 -3.28 -10.76
C ALA A 76 -9.21 -2.10 -10.58
N ALA A 77 -9.94 -1.72 -11.62
CA ALA A 77 -10.97 -0.67 -11.53
C ALA A 77 -12.05 -1.05 -10.50
N ASN A 78 -12.45 -2.31 -10.46
CA ASN A 78 -13.45 -2.81 -9.51
C ASN A 78 -12.88 -3.09 -8.10
N ALA A 79 -11.56 -3.12 -7.92
CA ALA A 79 -10.91 -3.44 -6.65
C ALA A 79 -11.04 -2.32 -5.59
N ARG A 80 -11.73 -1.22 -5.90
CA ARG A 80 -12.09 -0.20 -4.89
C ARG A 80 -12.87 -0.81 -3.72
N TRP A 81 -13.67 -1.84 -3.99
CA TRP A 81 -14.38 -2.61 -2.98
C TRP A 81 -14.04 -4.09 -3.16
N GLY A 82 -13.62 -4.74 -2.07
CA GLY A 82 -13.25 -6.15 -2.06
C GLY A 82 -13.90 -6.87 -0.88
N SER A 83 -14.21 -8.15 -1.08
CA SER A 83 -14.71 -9.02 -0.01
C SER A 83 -13.58 -9.35 0.95
N LEU A 84 -13.67 -8.86 2.19
CA LEU A 84 -12.73 -9.23 3.26
C LEU A 84 -12.80 -10.74 3.54
N TYR A 85 -13.99 -11.34 3.44
CA TYR A 85 -14.16 -12.78 3.65
C TYR A 85 -13.43 -13.59 2.59
N ASP A 86 -13.52 -13.20 1.31
CA ASP A 86 -12.81 -13.91 0.23
C ASP A 86 -11.30 -13.71 0.35
N ALA A 87 -10.85 -12.51 0.72
CA ALA A 87 -9.44 -12.22 0.95
C ALA A 87 -8.86 -13.08 2.09
N LEU A 88 -9.58 -13.21 3.21
CA LEU A 88 -9.15 -14.04 4.35
C LEU A 88 -9.26 -15.54 4.05
N TYR A 89 -10.35 -15.96 3.43
CA TYR A 89 -10.58 -17.37 3.13
C TYR A 89 -9.62 -17.87 2.06
N GLY A 90 -9.39 -17.10 0.98
CA GLY A 90 -8.61 -17.52 -0.19
C GLY A 90 -7.09 -17.49 0.01
N THR A 91 -6.59 -16.70 0.95
CA THR A 91 -5.14 -16.52 1.19
C THR A 91 -4.62 -17.37 2.34
N ASP A 92 -3.36 -17.19 2.71
CA ASP A 92 -2.66 -17.82 3.83
C ASP A 92 -2.62 -16.94 5.09
N VAL A 93 -3.34 -15.80 5.10
CA VAL A 93 -3.46 -14.92 6.29
C VAL A 93 -3.96 -15.68 7.52
N LEU A 94 -4.85 -16.67 7.31
CA LEU A 94 -5.31 -17.58 8.34
C LEU A 94 -4.69 -18.96 8.13
N SER A 95 -4.08 -19.50 9.19
CA SER A 95 -3.53 -20.87 9.18
C SER A 95 -4.59 -21.87 8.70
N GLN A 96 -4.11 -22.86 7.94
CA GLN A 96 -4.89 -23.98 7.44
C GLN A 96 -4.90 -25.17 8.41
N ASP A 97 -4.19 -25.08 9.54
CA ASP A 97 -4.14 -26.14 10.54
C ASP A 97 -5.47 -26.33 11.27
N GLU A 98 -5.58 -27.43 12.00
CA GLU A 98 -6.73 -27.79 12.85
C GLU A 98 -8.03 -27.98 12.04
N GLY A 99 -7.94 -28.57 10.85
CA GLY A 99 -9.11 -28.82 10.01
C GLY A 99 -9.61 -27.59 9.25
N ALA A 100 -8.81 -26.52 9.16
CA ALA A 100 -9.15 -25.28 8.46
C ALA A 100 -8.51 -25.17 7.07
N GLU A 101 -8.21 -26.32 6.45
CA GLU A 101 -7.63 -26.39 5.11
C GLU A 101 -8.62 -25.89 4.06
N LYS A 102 -8.08 -25.32 2.97
CA LYS A 102 -8.88 -24.99 1.79
C LYS A 102 -9.18 -26.27 1.00
N THR A 103 -10.46 -26.62 0.95
CA THR A 103 -10.99 -27.72 0.13
C THR A 103 -11.68 -27.19 -1.13
N PRO A 104 -11.99 -28.06 -2.13
CA PRO A 104 -12.81 -27.66 -3.28
C PRO A 104 -14.20 -27.15 -2.87
N GLU A 105 -14.82 -27.79 -1.88
CA GLU A 105 -16.05 -27.33 -1.25
C GLU A 105 -15.76 -26.33 -0.10
N TYR A 106 -16.78 -25.59 0.31
CA TYR A 106 -16.68 -24.72 1.49
C TYR A 106 -16.41 -25.54 2.76
N ASN A 107 -15.37 -25.14 3.50
CA ASN A 107 -15.02 -25.71 4.80
C ASN A 107 -15.57 -24.80 5.91
N PRO A 108 -16.61 -25.23 6.67
CA PRO A 108 -17.20 -24.43 7.74
C PRO A 108 -16.23 -24.09 8.87
N VAL A 109 -15.23 -24.94 9.15
CA VAL A 109 -14.21 -24.69 10.18
C VAL A 109 -13.35 -23.49 9.79
N ARG A 110 -12.90 -23.45 8.53
CA ARG A 110 -12.19 -22.28 7.99
C ARG A 110 -13.08 -21.04 7.94
N GLY A 111 -14.32 -21.20 7.50
CA GLY A 111 -15.30 -20.11 7.45
C GLY A 111 -15.55 -19.47 8.81
N PHE A 112 -15.59 -20.27 9.88
CA PHE A 112 -15.67 -19.76 11.25
C PHE A 112 -14.42 -18.95 11.64
N LYS A 113 -13.20 -19.42 11.30
CA LYS A 113 -11.96 -18.64 11.53
C LYS A 113 -11.99 -17.29 10.79
N VAL A 114 -12.49 -17.25 9.56
CA VAL A 114 -12.68 -16.02 8.77
C VAL A 114 -13.67 -15.07 9.45
N MET A 115 -14.84 -15.58 9.85
CA MET A 115 -15.85 -14.79 10.56
C MET A 115 -15.29 -14.20 11.87
N ALA A 116 -14.61 -15.02 12.67
CA ALA A 116 -14.02 -14.60 13.94
C ALA A 116 -13.00 -13.46 13.73
N PHE A 117 -12.11 -13.59 12.75
CA PHE A 117 -11.16 -12.53 12.39
C PHE A 117 -11.90 -11.25 11.98
N ALA A 118 -12.90 -11.35 11.10
CA ALA A 118 -13.65 -10.19 10.64
C ALA A 118 -14.40 -9.48 11.78
N ARG A 119 -14.96 -10.22 12.76
CA ARG A 119 -15.59 -9.63 13.95
C ARG A 119 -14.58 -8.92 14.85
N GLN A 120 -13.40 -9.51 15.06
CA GLN A 120 -12.32 -8.84 15.80
C GLN A 120 -11.81 -7.59 15.09
N PHE A 121 -11.74 -7.62 13.75
CA PHE A 121 -11.42 -6.43 12.96
C PHE A 121 -12.45 -5.32 13.16
N LEU A 122 -13.74 -5.65 13.20
CA LEU A 122 -14.80 -4.67 13.51
C LEU A 122 -14.65 -4.10 14.92
N ASP A 123 -14.36 -4.93 15.94
CA ASP A 123 -14.11 -4.43 17.30
C ASP A 123 -12.94 -3.44 17.36
N SER A 124 -11.91 -3.64 16.54
CA SER A 124 -10.77 -2.73 16.48
C SER A 124 -11.06 -1.45 15.68
N ALA A 125 -11.79 -1.56 14.56
CA ALA A 125 -11.98 -0.45 13.62
C ALA A 125 -13.20 0.41 13.96
N LEU A 126 -14.25 -0.21 14.50
CA LEU A 126 -15.57 0.38 14.76
C LEU A 126 -16.10 -0.12 16.12
N PRO A 127 -15.39 0.13 17.24
CA PRO A 127 -15.74 -0.44 18.53
C PRO A 127 -17.17 -0.09 18.98
N LEU A 128 -17.90 -1.10 19.49
CA LEU A 128 -19.16 -0.89 20.19
C LEU A 128 -18.89 -0.23 21.55
N SER A 129 -19.82 0.61 22.02
CA SER A 129 -19.66 1.27 23.33
C SER A 129 -19.62 0.28 24.48
N ASN A 130 -20.37 -0.81 24.36
CA ASN A 130 -20.38 -1.95 25.28
C ASN A 130 -20.45 -3.22 24.42
N CYS A 131 -19.81 -4.31 24.87
CA CYS A 131 -19.76 -5.62 24.20
C CYS A 131 -18.87 -5.69 22.95
N SER A 132 -18.85 -6.86 22.30
CA SER A 132 -18.09 -7.16 21.08
C SER A 132 -19.02 -7.49 19.91
N HIS A 133 -18.59 -7.17 18.70
CA HIS A 133 -19.24 -7.58 17.46
C HIS A 133 -19.38 -9.11 17.33
N ILE A 134 -18.53 -9.90 18.01
CA ILE A 134 -18.66 -11.37 18.07
C ILE A 134 -20.01 -11.78 18.66
N GLU A 135 -20.53 -11.03 19.63
CA GLU A 135 -21.76 -11.33 20.36
C GLU A 135 -23.01 -10.75 19.68
N SER A 136 -22.83 -10.01 18.58
CA SER A 136 -23.94 -9.37 17.86
C SER A 136 -24.91 -10.39 17.28
N THR A 137 -26.20 -10.18 17.54
CA THR A 137 -27.30 -10.99 16.97
C THR A 137 -28.08 -10.24 15.89
N ASN A 138 -28.01 -8.90 15.90
CA ASN A 138 -28.70 -8.03 14.95
C ASN A 138 -27.98 -6.67 14.83
N TYR A 139 -28.13 -6.02 13.69
CA TYR A 139 -27.76 -4.62 13.45
C TYR A 139 -29.01 -3.89 12.95
N ALA A 140 -29.39 -2.78 13.57
CA ALA A 140 -30.61 -2.07 13.20
C ALA A 140 -30.45 -0.56 13.43
N VAL A 141 -30.94 0.24 12.50
CA VAL A 141 -30.93 1.70 12.67
C VAL A 141 -32.21 2.13 13.40
N LEU A 142 -32.06 2.64 14.62
CA LEU A 142 -33.14 3.19 15.43
C LEU A 142 -32.88 4.66 15.71
N ASN A 143 -33.85 5.52 15.41
CA ASN A 143 -33.74 6.97 15.60
C ASN A 143 -32.47 7.60 14.98
N GLY A 144 -32.01 7.07 13.85
CA GLY A 144 -30.82 7.55 13.14
C GLY A 144 -29.49 7.09 13.73
N GLN A 145 -29.51 6.14 14.67
CA GLN A 145 -28.32 5.53 15.26
C GLN A 145 -28.29 4.03 14.93
N LEU A 146 -27.09 3.50 14.63
CA LEU A 146 -26.85 2.07 14.47
C LEU A 146 -27.01 1.32 15.80
#